data_AF-A0A661DZY5-F1
#
_entry.id   AF-A0A661DZY5-F1
#
_cell.length_a   1.000
_cell.length_b   1.000
_cell.length_c   1.000
_cell.angle_alpha   90.00
_cell.angle_beta   90.00
_cell.angle_gamma   90.00
#
_symmetry.space_group_name_H-M   'P 1'
#
loop_
_entity.id
_entity.type
_entity.pdbx_description
1 polymer ?
#
loop_
_entity_poly.entity_id
_entity_poly.type
_entity_poly.pdbx_seq_one_letter_code
_entity_poly.pdbx_strand_id
1 'polypeptide(L)'
;TIAVLLQFGWRTAAWVSLLRVICGSLLLGTFLSPTFILSAGGTVCSVSILWLACRLPGEGFGAIGYSVLAALAHMTGQFVLAWLLFIPHLAIWHLFPVMLTAALLFGIVSGIIARTMCNNYTPCKI
;
A
#
# COMPACT_ATOMS: atom_id res chain seq x y z
N THR A 1 8.63 0.05 -0.19
CA THR A 1 7.96 1.32 -0.56
C THR A 1 7.89 2.27 0.62
N ILE A 2 7.45 1.82 1.81
CA ILE A 2 7.42 2.67 3.02
C ILE A 2 8.82 3.22 3.40
N ALA A 3 9.88 2.42 3.36
CA ALA A 3 11.23 2.92 3.61
C ALA A 3 11.67 4.00 2.58
N VAL A 4 11.23 3.87 1.33
CA VAL A 4 11.49 4.85 0.26
C VAL A 4 10.67 6.12 0.47
N LEU A 5 9.43 6.01 0.96
CA LEU A 5 8.61 7.17 1.34
C LEU A 5 9.31 8.00 2.41
N LEU A 6 9.84 7.33 3.44
CA LEU A 6 10.47 7.98 4.58
C LEU A 6 11.82 8.62 4.23
N GLN A 7 12.55 8.08 3.23
CA GLN A 7 13.88 8.58 2.86
C GLN A 7 13.91 9.51 1.65
N PHE A 8 13.08 9.24 0.64
CA PHE A 8 13.11 9.90 -0.68
C PHE A 8 11.81 10.63 -1.03
N GLY A 9 10.85 10.69 -0.11
CA GLY A 9 9.58 11.37 -0.26
C GLY A 9 8.53 10.61 -1.09
N TRP A 10 7.32 11.19 -1.14
CA TRP A 10 6.14 10.55 -1.73
C TRP A 10 6.25 10.27 -3.23
N ARG A 11 6.84 11.19 -4.01
CA ARG A 11 6.95 11.03 -5.48
C ARG A 11 7.77 9.78 -5.85
N THR A 12 8.90 9.59 -5.18
CA THR A 12 9.79 8.45 -5.41
C THR A 12 9.13 7.15 -4.97
N ALA A 13 8.45 7.16 -3.81
CA ALA A 13 7.72 6.00 -3.32
C ALA A 13 6.58 5.56 -4.25
N ALA A 14 5.84 6.51 -4.84
CA ALA A 14 4.79 6.24 -5.81
C ALA A 14 5.34 5.54 -7.06
N TRP A 15 6.42 6.08 -7.64
CA TRP A 15 7.08 5.49 -8.80
C TRP A 15 7.60 4.09 -8.55
N VAL A 16 8.30 3.87 -7.45
CA VAL A 16 8.82 2.54 -7.08
C VAL A 16 7.66 1.54 -6.86
N SER A 17 6.55 1.99 -6.30
CA SER A 17 5.37 1.14 -6.08
C SER A 17 4.72 0.73 -7.39
N LEU A 18 4.58 1.65 -8.35
CA LEU A 18 4.03 1.37 -9.68
C LEU A 18 4.95 0.45 -10.49
N LEU A 19 6.25 0.74 -10.52
CA LEU A 19 7.24 -0.11 -11.17
C LEU A 19 7.22 -1.53 -10.62
N ARG A 20 7.05 -1.68 -9.30
CA ARG A 20 6.91 -3.00 -8.66
C ARG A 20 5.70 -3.78 -9.20
N VAL A 21 4.55 -3.13 -9.43
CA VAL A 21 3.37 -3.80 -9.99
C VAL A 21 3.61 -4.20 -11.44
N ILE A 22 4.18 -3.31 -12.25
CA ILE A 22 4.48 -3.57 -13.66
C ILE A 22 5.47 -4.73 -13.79
N CYS A 23 6.63 -4.63 -13.14
CA CYS A 23 7.64 -5.71 -13.15
C CYS A 23 7.10 -7.01 -12.55
N GLY A 24 6.39 -6.94 -11.42
CA GLY A 24 5.84 -8.13 -10.77
C GLY A 24 4.86 -8.90 -11.68
N SER A 25 3.98 -8.19 -12.37
CA SER A 25 3.05 -8.81 -13.32
C SER A 25 3.72 -9.35 -14.57
N LEU A 26 4.77 -8.68 -15.06
CA LEU A 26 5.54 -9.16 -16.22
C LEU A 26 6.30 -10.44 -15.89
N LEU A 27 6.96 -10.51 -14.72
CA LEU A 27 7.68 -11.69 -14.25
C LEU A 27 6.75 -12.88 -14.01
N LEU A 28 5.54 -12.63 -13.51
CA LEU A 28 4.53 -13.66 -13.29
C LEU A 28 3.78 -14.04 -14.59
N GLY A 29 4.05 -13.38 -15.71
CA GLY A 29 3.30 -13.58 -16.96
C GLY A 29 1.83 -13.15 -16.88
N THR A 30 1.46 -12.38 -15.87
CA THR A 30 0.09 -11.90 -15.60
C THR A 30 -0.14 -10.46 -16.07
N PHE A 31 0.77 -9.94 -16.89
CA PHE A 31 0.65 -8.61 -17.49
C PHE A 31 -0.66 -8.50 -18.28
N LEU A 32 -1.45 -7.46 -18.04
CA LEU A 32 -2.82 -7.25 -18.56
C LEU A 32 -3.90 -8.25 -18.10
N SER A 33 -3.58 -9.14 -17.17
CA SER A 33 -4.56 -10.07 -16.63
C SER A 33 -5.44 -9.41 -15.53
N PRO A 34 -6.55 -10.06 -15.15
CA PRO A 34 -7.33 -9.71 -13.97
C PRO A 34 -6.53 -9.34 -12.72
N THR A 35 -5.49 -10.11 -12.42
CA THR A 35 -4.67 -9.92 -11.21
C THR A 35 -3.78 -8.69 -11.29
N PHE A 36 -3.36 -8.28 -12.49
CA PHE A 36 -2.65 -7.02 -12.70
C PHE A 36 -3.54 -5.82 -12.34
N ILE A 37 -4.80 -5.81 -12.81
CA ILE A 37 -5.75 -4.73 -12.54
C ILE A 37 -5.99 -4.60 -11.04
N LEU A 38 -6.19 -5.72 -10.35
CA LEU A 38 -6.33 -5.77 -8.89
C LEU A 38 -5.09 -5.20 -8.17
N SER A 39 -3.90 -5.66 -8.55
CA SER A 39 -2.62 -5.20 -7.96
C SER A 39 -2.36 -3.71 -8.21
N ALA A 40 -2.64 -3.23 -9.42
CA ALA A 40 -2.53 -1.83 -9.79
C ALA A 40 -3.50 -0.96 -8.99
N GLY A 41 -4.77 -1.35 -8.90
CA GLY A 41 -5.77 -0.60 -8.14
C GLY A 41 -5.48 -0.53 -6.64
N GLY A 42 -5.04 -1.64 -6.04
CA GLY A 42 -4.57 -1.65 -4.65
C GLY A 42 -3.40 -0.67 -4.44
N THR A 43 -2.42 -0.71 -5.34
CA THR A 43 -1.24 0.18 -5.28
C THR A 43 -1.63 1.65 -5.43
N VAL A 44 -2.50 1.99 -6.39
CA VAL A 44 -2.99 3.36 -6.57
C VAL A 44 -3.74 3.83 -5.32
N CYS A 45 -4.67 3.03 -4.79
CA CYS A 45 -5.43 3.38 -3.60
C CYS A 45 -4.52 3.66 -2.39
N SER A 46 -3.51 2.79 -2.19
CA SER A 46 -2.51 2.95 -1.15
C SER A 46 -1.70 4.25 -1.29
N VAL A 47 -1.19 4.53 -2.49
CA VAL A 47 -0.41 5.74 -2.77
C VAL A 47 -1.25 7.02 -2.62
N SER A 48 -2.52 6.99 -3.02
CA SER A 48 -3.46 8.10 -2.87
C SER A 48 -3.77 8.42 -1.41
N ILE A 49 -4.02 7.40 -0.58
CA ILE A 49 -4.24 7.59 0.86
C ILE A 49 -2.98 8.11 1.53
N LEU A 50 -1.81 7.62 1.12
CA LEU A 50 -0.53 8.11 1.62
C LEU A 50 -0.28 9.58 1.25
N TRP A 51 -0.65 9.98 0.04
CA TRP A 51 -0.58 11.37 -0.40
C TRP A 51 -1.44 12.28 0.49
N LEU A 52 -2.68 11.87 0.76
CA LEU A 52 -3.59 12.59 1.66
C LEU A 52 -3.04 12.65 3.08
N ALA A 53 -2.54 11.54 3.60
CA ALA A 53 -1.98 11.44 4.94
C ALA A 53 -0.73 12.33 5.12
N CYS A 54 0.13 12.43 4.09
CA CYS A 54 1.29 13.33 4.11
C CYS A 54 0.91 14.82 4.00
N ARG A 55 -0.30 15.16 3.55
CA ARG A 55 -0.79 16.55 3.42
C ARG A 55 -1.60 17.04 4.62
N LEU A 56 -1.88 16.18 5.60
CA LEU A 56 -2.62 16.58 6.79
C LEU A 56 -1.74 17.46 7.71
N PRO A 57 -2.20 18.66 8.10
CA PRO A 57 -1.45 19.52 9.03
C PRO A 57 -1.51 18.96 10.45
N GLY A 58 -0.34 18.58 11.00
CA GLY A 58 -0.16 18.06 12.36
C GLY A 58 1.21 17.41 12.55
N GLU A 59 1.55 17.01 13.78
CA GLU A 59 2.66 16.07 14.04
C GLU A 59 2.31 14.76 13.32
N GLY A 60 2.79 14.60 12.08
CA GLY A 60 2.31 13.59 11.15
C GLY A 60 2.36 12.15 11.69
N PHE A 61 1.65 11.24 11.01
CA PHE A 61 1.71 9.82 11.33
C PHE A 61 3.15 9.31 11.36
N GLY A 62 3.51 8.48 12.34
CA GLY A 62 4.81 7.81 12.34
C GLY A 62 4.93 6.78 11.21
N ALA A 63 6.14 6.22 11.02
CA ALA A 63 6.41 5.15 10.05
C ALA A 63 5.42 3.96 10.15
N ILE A 64 4.99 3.65 11.37
CA ILE A 64 3.99 2.61 11.65
C ILE A 64 2.60 3.02 11.12
N GLY A 65 2.16 4.25 11.40
CA GLY A 65 0.87 4.76 10.95
C GLY A 65 0.76 4.82 9.42
N TYR A 66 1.80 5.31 8.74
CA TYR A 66 1.85 5.32 7.28
C TYR A 66 1.80 3.91 6.69
N SER A 67 2.51 2.95 7.30
CA SER A 67 2.51 1.56 6.85
C SER A 67 1.15 0.89 7.01
N VAL A 68 0.49 1.11 8.15
CA VAL A 68 -0.86 0.60 8.41
C VAL A 68 -1.88 1.21 7.44
N LEU A 69 -1.89 2.55 7.28
CA LEU A 69 -2.77 3.22 6.34
C LEU A 69 -2.58 2.71 4.92
N ALA A 70 -1.32 2.58 4.48
CA ALA A 70 -0.99 2.06 3.17
C ALA A 70 -1.49 0.61 2.97
N ALA A 71 -1.32 -0.26 3.96
CA ALA A 71 -1.73 -1.67 3.89
C ALA A 71 -3.25 -1.83 3.85
N LEU A 72 -3.98 -1.09 4.70
CA LEU A 72 -5.44 -1.08 4.72
C LEU A 72 -6.02 -0.54 3.42
N ALA A 73 -5.48 0.58 2.93
CA ALA A 73 -5.84 1.16 1.65
C ALA A 73 -5.61 0.19 0.48
N HIS A 74 -4.47 -0.49 0.47
CA HIS A 74 -4.12 -1.46 -0.56
C HIS A 74 -5.11 -2.63 -0.59
N MET A 75 -5.37 -3.26 0.57
CA MET A 75 -6.29 -4.39 0.68
C MET A 75 -7.72 -3.99 0.32
N THR A 76 -8.16 -2.81 0.78
CA THR A 76 -9.48 -2.25 0.45
C THR A 76 -9.61 -1.98 -1.05
N GLY A 77 -8.61 -1.35 -1.67
CA GLY A 77 -8.59 -1.10 -3.10
C GLY A 77 -8.67 -2.39 -3.93
N GLN A 78 -7.91 -3.43 -3.54
CA GLN A 78 -7.98 -4.74 -4.21
C GLN A 78 -9.38 -5.37 -4.09
N PHE A 79 -9.98 -5.35 -2.91
CA PHE A 79 -11.29 -5.94 -2.68
C PHE A 79 -12.43 -5.18 -3.38
N VAL A 80 -12.44 -3.85 -3.31
CA VAL A 80 -13.44 -3.01 -4.00
C VAL A 80 -13.35 -3.21 -5.50
N LEU A 81 -12.14 -3.25 -6.06
CA LEU A 81 -11.96 -3.46 -7.49
C LEU A 81 -12.31 -4.89 -7.92
N ALA A 82 -12.02 -5.89 -7.07
CA ALA A 82 -12.43 -7.27 -7.30
C ALA A 82 -13.95 -7.42 -7.35
N TRP A 83 -14.64 -6.76 -6.41
CA TRP A 83 -16.10 -6.76 -6.35
C TRP A 83 -16.73 -6.03 -7.54
N LEU A 84 -16.14 -4.91 -7.98
CA LEU A 84 -16.67 -4.11 -9.09
C LEU A 84 -16.45 -4.74 -10.47
N LEU A 85 -15.29 -5.37 -10.71
CA LEU A 85 -14.90 -5.83 -12.05
C LEU A 85 -15.21 -7.30 -12.35
N PHE A 86 -15.20 -8.19 -11.36
CA PHE A 86 -15.33 -9.63 -11.62
C PHE A 86 -16.72 -10.14 -11.32
N ILE A 87 -17.08 -10.25 -10.05
CA ILE A 87 -18.35 -10.85 -9.63
C ILE A 87 -18.76 -10.22 -8.30
N PRO A 88 -19.88 -9.47 -8.23
CA PRO A 88 -20.35 -8.85 -6.99
C PRO A 88 -21.01 -9.90 -6.07
N HIS A 89 -20.21 -10.81 -5.51
CA HIS A 89 -20.68 -11.85 -4.59
C HIS A 89 -20.52 -11.41 -3.13
N LEU A 90 -21.55 -11.60 -2.30
CA LEU A 90 -21.50 -11.28 -0.85
C LEU A 90 -20.44 -12.09 -0.07
N ALA A 91 -19.91 -13.17 -0.66
CA ALA A 91 -18.87 -13.99 -0.04
C ALA A 91 -17.55 -13.20 0.13
N ILE A 92 -17.27 -12.29 -0.80
CA ILE A 92 -16.08 -11.42 -0.76
C ILE A 92 -16.11 -10.53 0.50
N TRP A 93 -17.28 -10.05 0.89
CA TRP A 93 -17.44 -9.22 2.09
C TRP A 93 -17.23 -9.97 3.40
N HIS A 94 -17.39 -11.30 3.42
CA HIS A 94 -17.07 -12.13 4.58
C HIS A 94 -15.55 -12.35 4.75
N LEU A 95 -14.82 -12.46 3.63
CA LEU A 95 -13.35 -12.56 3.63
C LEU A 95 -12.67 -11.22 3.92
N PHE A 96 -13.35 -10.11 3.59
CA PHE A 96 -12.82 -8.77 3.76
C PHE A 96 -12.30 -8.46 5.18
N PRO A 97 -13.06 -8.66 6.28
CA PRO A 97 -12.57 -8.37 7.62
C PRO A 97 -11.36 -9.23 8.01
N VAL A 98 -11.32 -10.50 7.59
CA VAL A 98 -10.19 -11.41 7.85
C VAL A 98 -8.93 -10.95 7.10
N MET A 99 -9.09 -10.50 5.87
CA MET A 99 -7.99 -9.93 5.09
C MET A 99 -7.55 -8.56 5.62
N LEU A 100 -8.47 -7.78 6.16
CA LEU A 100 -8.16 -6.48 6.75
C LEU A 100 -7.37 -6.62 8.05
N THR A 101 -7.69 -7.61 8.89
CA THR A 101 -6.88 -7.91 10.09
C THR A 101 -5.48 -8.41 9.71
N ALA A 102 -5.36 -9.25 8.68
CA ALA A 102 -4.05 -9.63 8.14
C ALA A 102 -3.28 -8.40 7.60
N ALA A 103 -3.94 -7.53 6.84
CA ALA A 103 -3.34 -6.30 6.31
C ALA A 103 -2.88 -5.36 7.44
N LEU A 104 -3.65 -5.25 8.52
CA LEU A 104 -3.27 -4.50 9.72
C LEU A 104 -1.98 -5.06 10.33
N LEU A 105 -1.92 -6.37 10.56
CA LEU A 105 -0.75 -7.04 11.15
C LEU A 105 0.50 -6.85 10.28
N PHE A 106 0.40 -7.13 8.98
CA PHE A 106 1.51 -6.91 8.04
C PHE A 106 1.91 -5.43 7.95
N GLY A 107 0.94 -4.52 8.00
CA GLY A 107 1.17 -3.08 8.03
C GLY A 107 1.95 -2.65 9.28
N ILE A 108 1.59 -3.14 10.46
CA ILE A 108 2.31 -2.88 11.72
C ILE A 108 3.74 -3.41 11.62
N VAL A 109 3.93 -4.67 11.24
CA VAL A 109 5.26 -5.31 11.13
C VAL A 109 6.15 -4.54 10.14
N SER A 110 5.63 -4.23 8.95
CA SER A 110 6.38 -3.47 7.94
C SER A 110 6.72 -2.06 8.43
N GLY A 111 5.82 -1.45 9.22
CA GLY A 111 6.03 -0.16 9.83
C GLY A 111 7.12 -0.15 10.92
N ILE A 112 7.16 -1.19 11.75
CA ILE A 112 8.22 -1.39 12.75
C ILE A 112 9.56 -1.55 12.04
N ILE A 113 9.64 -2.41 11.03
CA ILE A 113 10.86 -2.62 10.25
C ILE A 113 11.32 -1.31 9.61
N ALA A 114 10.41 -0.57 8.97
CA ALA A 114 10.73 0.71 8.34
C ALA A 114 11.22 1.74 9.36
N ARG A 115 10.62 1.79 10.56
CA ARG A 115 11.06 2.65 11.66
C ARG A 115 12.46 2.29 12.12
N THR A 116 12.74 1.00 12.35
CA THR A 116 14.07 0.54 12.78
C THR A 116 15.13 0.83 11.73
N MET A 117 14.82 0.62 10.44
CA MET A 117 15.71 0.94 9.33
C MET A 117 15.98 2.44 9.24
N CYS A 118 14.94 3.28 9.29
CA CYS A 118 15.10 4.74 9.21
C CYS A 118 15.68 5.35 10.50
N ASN A 119 15.57 4.71 11.66
CA ASN A 119 16.23 5.20 12.88
C ASN A 119 17.76 5.13 12.76
N ASN A 120 18.29 4.30 11.86
CA ASN A 120 19.72 4.19 11.58
C ASN A 120 20.20 5.15 10.47
N TYR A 121 19.29 5.83 9.77
CA TYR A 121 19.60 6.77 8.69
C TYR A 121 18.90 8.10 8.96
N THR A 122 19.67 9.17 9.24
CA THR A 122 19.14 10.53 9.45
C THR A 122 18.10 10.88 8.38
N PRO A 123 16.82 11.11 8.73
CA PRO A 123 15.78 11.38 7.75
C PRO A 123 16.05 12.73 7.08
N CYS A 124 16.09 12.74 5.75
CA CYS A 124 16.06 13.99 4.99
C CYS A 124 14.66 14.59 5.15
N LYS A 125 14.58 15.83 5.66
CA LYS A 125 13.31 16.50 5.95
C LYS A 125 12.43 16.53 4.70
N ILE A 126 11.18 16.05 4.87
CA ILE A 126 10.08 16.17 3.91
C ILE A 126 9.73 17.65 3.73
#